data_AF-A0A661KHK2-F1
#
_entry.id   AF-A0A661KHK2-F1
#
_cell.length_a   1.000
_cell.length_b   1.000
_cell.length_c   1.000
_cell.angle_alpha   90.00
_cell.angle_beta   90.00
_cell.angle_gamma   90.00
#
_symmetry.space_group_name_H-M   'P 1'
#
loop_
_entity.id
_entity.type
_entity.pdbx_description
1 polymer ?
#
loop_
_entity_poly.entity_id
_entity_poly.type
_entity_poly.pdbx_seq_one_letter_code
_entity_poly.pdbx_strand_id
1 'polypeptide(L)'
;MSEAQEVIQRLQRHLTALGKRYPGIWKDIDRAREQLKKRFGCPDWCFMPMAGYLTILTKGHPDFHQLPMTVQLTAIKESQVLAALAPWRTTQGIYQFHSEIESKISSTPLVGNLPTELFYRLPEWSVYICYRKKVGGTMCHGFFTHL
;
A
#
# COMPACT_ATOMS: atom_id res chain seq x y z
N MET A 1 -8.06 17.63 19.13
CA MET A 1 -7.90 16.22 18.73
C MET A 1 -6.44 15.85 18.88
N SER A 2 -6.14 14.64 19.36
CA SER A 2 -4.75 14.18 19.44
C SER A 2 -4.16 13.90 18.05
N GLU A 3 -2.84 13.94 17.92
CA GLU A 3 -2.11 13.64 16.69
C GLU A 3 -2.48 12.25 16.12
N ALA A 4 -2.59 11.25 17.00
CA ALA A 4 -2.97 9.90 16.63
C ALA A 4 -4.39 9.84 16.01
N GLN A 5 -5.36 10.55 16.61
CA GLN A 5 -6.73 10.62 16.08
C GLN A 5 -6.79 11.24 14.69
N GLU A 6 -5.97 12.26 14.41
CA GLU A 6 -5.89 12.89 13.10
C GLU A 6 -5.38 11.91 12.03
N VAL A 7 -4.30 11.17 12.33
CA VAL A 7 -3.73 10.17 11.42
C VAL A 7 -4.76 9.08 11.13
N ILE A 8 -5.37 8.50 12.18
CA ILE A 8 -6.39 7.47 12.04
C ILE A 8 -7.54 7.98 11.15
N GLN A 9 -8.07 9.18 11.44
CA GLN A 9 -9.18 9.73 10.66
C GLN A 9 -8.81 9.92 9.19
N ARG A 10 -7.60 10.40 8.88
CA ARG A 10 -7.13 10.55 7.50
C ARG A 10 -7.06 9.21 6.76
N LEU A 11 -6.46 8.19 7.37
CA LEU A 11 -6.33 6.88 6.74
C LEU A 11 -7.69 6.19 6.55
N GLN A 12 -8.59 6.31 7.52
CA GLN A 12 -9.97 5.81 7.39
C GLN A 12 -10.75 6.51 6.27
N ARG A 13 -10.52 7.82 6.07
CA ARG A 13 -11.12 8.54 4.93
C ARG A 13 -10.63 7.99 3.60
N HIS A 14 -9.34 7.68 3.45
CA HIS A 14 -8.83 7.04 2.23
C HIS A 14 -9.46 5.68 1.97
N LEU A 15 -9.52 4.82 2.98
CA LEU A 15 -10.12 3.49 2.87
C LEU A 15 -11.62 3.58 2.51
N THR A 16 -12.35 4.47 3.18
CA THR A 16 -13.79 4.70 2.93
C THR A 16 -14.04 5.27 1.54
N ALA A 17 -13.25 6.27 1.11
CA ALA A 17 -13.39 6.88 -0.20
C ALA A 17 -13.16 5.86 -1.32
N LEU A 18 -12.19 4.96 -1.16
CA LEU A 18 -11.88 3.95 -2.16
C LEU A 18 -12.96 2.88 -2.24
N GLY A 19 -13.48 2.40 -1.09
CA GLY A 19 -14.60 1.47 -1.05
C GLY A 19 -15.90 2.05 -1.63
N LYS A 20 -16.12 3.35 -1.49
CA LYS A 20 -17.25 4.05 -2.13
C LYS A 20 -17.05 4.22 -3.64
N ARG A 21 -15.83 4.53 -4.08
CA ARG A 21 -15.49 4.72 -5.49
C ARG A 21 -15.59 3.41 -6.29
N TYR A 22 -15.22 2.30 -5.68
CA TYR A 22 -15.27 0.96 -6.28
C TYR A 22 -16.13 0.02 -5.43
N PRO A 23 -17.47 0.03 -5.58
CA PRO A 23 -18.34 -0.88 -4.84
C PRO A 23 -17.98 -2.35 -5.11
N GLY A 24 -17.82 -3.13 -4.05
CA GLY A 24 -17.45 -4.56 -4.14
C GLY A 24 -15.95 -4.84 -4.20
N ILE A 25 -15.09 -3.82 -4.33
CA ILE A 25 -13.65 -3.98 -4.56
C ILE A 25 -12.95 -4.87 -3.52
N TRP A 26 -13.35 -4.77 -2.24
CA TRP A 26 -12.74 -5.57 -1.17
C TRP A 26 -13.03 -7.06 -1.33
N LYS A 27 -14.26 -7.42 -1.71
CA LYS A 27 -14.64 -8.81 -1.98
C LYS A 27 -13.92 -9.34 -3.21
N ASP A 28 -13.78 -8.52 -4.25
CA ASP A 28 -13.07 -8.89 -5.47
C ASP A 28 -11.59 -9.15 -5.19
N ILE A 29 -10.95 -8.31 -4.37
CA ILE A 29 -9.57 -8.47 -3.93
C ILE A 29 -9.39 -9.73 -3.10
N ASP A 30 -10.25 -9.99 -2.11
CA ASP A 30 -10.15 -11.20 -1.28
C ASP A 30 -10.24 -12.48 -2.13
N ARG A 31 -11.20 -12.51 -3.05
CA ARG A 31 -11.35 -13.63 -4.00
C ARG A 31 -10.13 -13.76 -4.92
N ALA A 32 -9.65 -12.66 -5.49
CA ALA A 32 -8.50 -12.66 -6.39
C ALA A 32 -7.23 -13.15 -5.67
N ARG A 33 -7.00 -12.68 -4.44
CA ARG A 33 -5.89 -13.10 -3.58
C ARG A 33 -5.90 -14.61 -3.37
N GLU A 34 -7.03 -15.18 -2.99
CA GLU A 34 -7.15 -16.63 -2.78
C GLU A 34 -6.89 -17.42 -4.07
N GLN A 35 -7.43 -16.96 -5.20
CA GLN A 35 -7.22 -17.60 -6.50
C GLN A 35 -5.76 -17.54 -6.93
N LEU A 36 -5.12 -16.39 -6.79
CA LEU A 36 -3.70 -16.21 -7.12
C LEU A 36 -2.81 -17.06 -6.22
N LYS A 37 -3.09 -17.11 -4.91
CA LYS A 37 -2.36 -17.99 -3.99
C LYS A 37 -2.48 -19.46 -4.39
N LYS A 38 -3.69 -19.93 -4.74
CA LYS A 38 -3.92 -21.32 -5.19
C LYS A 38 -3.25 -21.62 -6.53
N ARG A 39 -3.27 -20.69 -7.48
CA ARG A 39 -2.78 -20.91 -8.85
C ARG A 39 -1.27 -20.74 -9.00
N PHE A 40 -0.68 -19.78 -8.28
CA PHE A 40 0.71 -19.37 -8.46
C PHE A 40 1.58 -19.54 -7.21
N GLY A 41 1.00 -19.97 -6.07
CA GLY A 41 1.77 -20.18 -4.84
C GLY A 41 2.39 -18.90 -4.29
N CYS A 42 1.65 -17.77 -4.33
CA CYS A 42 2.15 -16.50 -3.84
C CYS A 42 2.74 -16.65 -2.41
N PRO A 43 3.97 -16.15 -2.17
CA PRO A 43 4.61 -16.25 -0.86
C PRO A 43 3.77 -15.62 0.24
N ASP A 44 3.90 -16.12 1.47
CA ASP A 44 3.08 -15.63 2.59
C ASP A 44 3.31 -14.15 2.93
N TRP A 45 4.47 -13.59 2.58
CA TRP A 45 4.77 -12.16 2.75
C TRP A 45 4.13 -11.27 1.67
N CYS A 46 3.63 -11.83 0.57
CA CYS A 46 2.97 -11.08 -0.50
C CYS A 46 1.45 -11.18 -0.31
N PHE A 47 0.79 -10.06 -0.04
CA PHE A 47 -0.67 -10.07 0.08
C PHE A 47 -1.32 -10.42 -1.26
N MET A 48 -0.93 -9.71 -2.31
CA MET A 48 -1.32 -9.95 -3.69
C MET A 48 -0.37 -9.19 -4.63
N PRO A 49 0.11 -9.79 -5.73
CA PRO A 49 0.95 -9.07 -6.71
C PRO A 49 0.24 -7.87 -7.32
N MET A 50 1.00 -6.83 -7.71
CA MET A 50 0.48 -5.61 -8.33
C MET A 50 -0.44 -5.89 -9.54
N ALA A 51 -0.08 -6.89 -10.35
CA ALA A 51 -0.86 -7.32 -11.50
C ALA A 51 -2.31 -7.72 -11.13
N GLY A 52 -2.53 -8.31 -9.95
CA GLY A 52 -3.87 -8.67 -9.49
C GLY A 52 -4.77 -7.45 -9.32
N TYR A 53 -4.26 -6.35 -8.74
CA TYR A 53 -5.01 -5.11 -8.60
C TYR A 53 -5.31 -4.46 -9.97
N LEU A 54 -4.34 -4.47 -10.88
CA LEU A 54 -4.54 -3.99 -12.25
C LEU A 54 -5.64 -4.77 -12.97
N THR A 55 -5.59 -6.11 -12.91
CA THR A 55 -6.62 -6.98 -13.50
C THR A 55 -8.01 -6.68 -12.94
N ILE A 56 -8.14 -6.46 -11.63
CA ILE A 56 -9.43 -6.10 -11.02
C ILE A 56 -9.92 -4.75 -11.56
N LEU A 57 -9.07 -3.72 -11.59
CA LEU A 57 -9.42 -2.37 -12.03
C LEU A 57 -9.77 -2.31 -13.52
N THR A 58 -9.14 -3.14 -14.36
CA THR A 58 -9.43 -3.23 -15.80
C THR A 58 -10.48 -4.27 -16.14
N LYS A 59 -11.10 -4.91 -15.13
CA LYS A 59 -12.08 -5.99 -15.28
C LYS A 59 -11.57 -7.15 -16.16
N GLY A 60 -10.27 -7.42 -16.10
CA GLY A 60 -9.64 -8.50 -16.87
C GLY A 60 -9.52 -8.22 -18.36
N HIS A 61 -9.43 -6.95 -18.78
CA HIS A 61 -9.20 -6.60 -20.18
C HIS A 61 -7.99 -7.39 -20.75
N PRO A 62 -8.12 -8.04 -21.92
CA PRO A 62 -7.11 -8.97 -22.42
C PRO A 62 -5.79 -8.29 -22.81
N ASP A 63 -5.86 -7.00 -23.17
CA ASP A 63 -4.69 -6.19 -23.51
C ASP A 63 -4.77 -4.81 -22.86
N PHE A 64 -3.93 -4.56 -21.86
CA PHE A 64 -3.90 -3.29 -21.14
C PHE A 64 -3.62 -2.09 -22.07
N HIS A 65 -2.81 -2.29 -23.12
CA HIS A 65 -2.37 -1.21 -24.01
C HIS A 65 -3.47 -0.75 -24.98
N GLN A 66 -4.51 -1.57 -25.17
CA GLN A 66 -5.69 -1.21 -25.97
C GLN A 66 -6.73 -0.41 -25.20
N LEU A 67 -6.59 -0.28 -23.87
CA LEU A 67 -7.48 0.60 -23.09
C LEU A 67 -7.20 2.07 -23.41
N PRO A 68 -8.19 2.96 -23.27
CA PRO A 68 -7.94 4.40 -23.36
C PRO A 68 -6.83 4.82 -22.37
N MET A 69 -5.93 5.69 -22.81
CA MET A 69 -4.79 6.15 -21.99
C MET A 69 -5.22 6.68 -20.60
N THR A 70 -6.37 7.36 -20.53
CA THR A 70 -6.94 7.85 -19.27
C THR A 70 -7.31 6.72 -18.31
N VAL A 71 -7.83 5.61 -18.84
CA VAL A 71 -8.15 4.40 -18.07
C VAL A 71 -6.87 3.72 -17.62
N GLN A 72 -5.86 3.61 -18.48
CA GLN A 72 -4.56 3.05 -18.14
C GLN A 72 -3.89 3.80 -16.97
N LEU A 73 -3.77 5.12 -17.09
CA LEU A 73 -3.17 5.97 -16.06
C LEU A 73 -3.94 5.90 -14.74
N THR A 74 -5.28 5.88 -14.81
CA THR A 74 -6.12 5.73 -13.62
C THR A 74 -5.91 4.36 -12.97
N ALA A 75 -5.90 3.28 -13.75
CA ALA A 75 -5.70 1.93 -13.22
C ALA A 75 -4.31 1.78 -12.58
N ILE A 76 -3.26 2.31 -13.20
CA ILE A 76 -1.90 2.30 -12.62
C ILE A 76 -1.88 3.03 -11.28
N LYS A 77 -2.40 4.26 -11.23
CA LYS A 77 -2.44 5.04 -9.99
C LYS A 77 -3.25 4.35 -8.90
N GLU A 78 -4.46 3.90 -9.21
CA GLU A 78 -5.36 3.30 -8.23
C GLU A 78 -4.87 1.91 -7.79
N SER A 79 -4.15 1.17 -8.65
CA SER A 79 -3.54 -0.11 -8.27
C SER A 79 -2.50 0.06 -7.18
N GLN A 80 -1.69 1.12 -7.21
CA GLN A 80 -0.72 1.44 -6.16
C GLN A 80 -1.43 1.77 -4.83
N VAL A 81 -2.53 2.52 -4.90
CA VAL A 81 -3.33 2.85 -3.72
C VAL A 81 -3.99 1.61 -3.13
N LEU A 82 -4.55 0.72 -3.96
CA LEU A 82 -5.13 -0.54 -3.51
C LEU A 82 -4.05 -1.48 -2.95
N ALA A 83 -2.87 -1.54 -3.54
CA ALA A 83 -1.77 -2.37 -3.07
C ALA A 83 -1.29 -1.99 -1.66
N ALA A 84 -1.41 -0.72 -1.28
CA ALA A 84 -1.19 -0.28 0.09
C ALA A 84 -2.42 -0.55 0.99
N LEU A 85 -3.61 -0.11 0.59
CA LEU A 85 -4.77 -0.09 1.48
C LEU A 85 -5.44 -1.45 1.67
N ALA A 86 -5.41 -2.32 0.67
CA ALA A 86 -6.05 -3.63 0.73
C ALA A 86 -5.41 -4.57 1.77
N PRO A 87 -4.08 -4.71 1.85
CA PRO A 87 -3.44 -5.38 2.98
C PRO A 87 -3.60 -4.59 4.28
N TRP A 88 -3.39 -3.28 4.26
CA TRP A 88 -3.43 -2.47 5.49
C TRP A 88 -4.78 -2.53 6.20
N ARG A 89 -5.91 -2.65 5.48
CA ARG A 89 -7.25 -2.73 6.12
C ARG A 89 -7.40 -3.93 7.07
N THR A 90 -6.55 -4.96 6.95
CA THR A 90 -6.65 -6.18 7.76
C THR A 90 -6.14 -6.00 9.18
N THR A 91 -5.18 -5.11 9.38
CA THR A 91 -4.46 -4.90 10.64
C THR A 91 -4.49 -3.44 11.10
N GLN A 92 -4.55 -2.51 10.13
CA GLN A 92 -4.54 -1.07 10.31
C GLN A 92 -3.36 -0.54 11.14
N GLY A 93 -2.21 -1.22 11.08
CA GLY A 93 -1.01 -0.86 11.81
C GLY A 93 -0.49 0.55 11.45
N ILE A 94 -0.28 1.36 12.48
CA ILE A 94 0.28 2.72 12.39
C ILE A 94 1.48 2.79 13.34
N TYR A 95 2.64 3.11 12.79
CA TYR A 95 3.91 3.12 13.50
C TYR A 95 4.45 4.54 13.56
N GLN A 96 4.75 5.01 14.77
CA GLN A 96 5.38 6.30 15.03
C GLN A 96 6.66 6.05 15.81
N PHE A 97 7.80 6.41 15.21
CA PHE A 97 9.08 6.31 15.89
C PHE A 97 9.21 7.43 16.92
N HIS A 98 9.93 7.17 18.01
CA HIS A 98 10.40 8.23 18.88
C HIS A 98 11.31 9.17 18.07
N SER A 99 11.21 10.48 18.31
CA SER A 99 11.89 11.50 17.49
C SER A 99 13.41 11.29 17.42
N GLU A 100 14.03 10.87 18.53
CA GLU A 100 15.46 10.56 18.57
C GLU A 100 15.82 9.35 17.69
N ILE A 101 14.98 8.31 17.69
CA ILE A 101 15.17 7.12 16.86
C ILE A 101 14.98 7.48 15.39
N GLU A 102 13.93 8.23 15.07
CA GLU A 102 13.68 8.69 13.70
C GLU A 102 14.84 9.51 13.15
N SER A 103 15.39 10.42 13.97
CA SER A 103 16.55 11.24 13.61
C SER A 103 17.77 10.38 13.31
N LYS A 104 18.09 9.41 14.18
CA LYS A 104 19.22 8.48 14.01
C LYS A 104 19.05 7.59 12.77
N ILE A 105 17.85 7.04 12.54
CA ILE A 105 17.57 6.22 11.34
C ILE A 105 17.72 7.08 10.07
N SER A 106 17.13 8.28 10.07
CA SER A 106 17.14 9.17 8.89
C SER A 106 18.55 9.65 8.51
N SER A 107 19.47 9.74 9.47
CA SER A 107 20.85 10.16 9.23
C SER A 107 21.81 8.99 8.99
N THR A 108 21.34 7.74 9.12
CA THR A 108 22.18 6.55 8.92
C THR A 108 22.54 6.43 7.43
N PRO A 109 23.84 6.43 7.07
CA PRO A 109 24.26 6.24 5.69
C PRO A 109 23.85 4.84 5.17
N LEU A 110 23.21 4.80 4.00
CA LEU A 110 22.88 3.55 3.31
C LEU A 110 24.08 3.08 2.49
N VAL A 111 25.09 2.55 3.19
CA VAL A 111 26.35 2.09 2.58
C VAL A 111 26.45 0.56 2.55
N GLY A 112 27.16 0.05 1.54
CA GLY A 112 27.41 -1.39 1.38
C GLY A 112 26.21 -2.17 0.84
N ASN A 113 26.23 -3.48 1.05
CA ASN A 113 25.15 -4.39 0.62
C ASN A 113 24.12 -4.55 1.73
N LEU A 114 23.01 -3.81 1.64
CA LEU A 114 21.92 -3.88 2.60
C LEU A 114 21.03 -5.10 2.31
N PRO A 115 20.74 -5.96 3.31
CA PRO A 115 19.94 -7.16 3.10
C PRO A 115 18.48 -6.79 2.84
N THR A 116 18.04 -6.92 1.59
CA THR A 116 16.68 -6.59 1.16
C THR A 116 15.66 -7.64 1.60
N GLU A 117 16.13 -8.85 1.89
CA GLU A 117 15.31 -9.96 2.38
C GLU A 117 14.68 -9.65 3.75
N LEU A 118 15.20 -8.65 4.47
CA LEU A 118 14.59 -8.15 5.69
C LEU A 118 13.18 -7.58 5.45
N PHE A 119 12.90 -7.05 4.25
CA PHE A 119 11.56 -6.54 3.93
C PHE A 119 10.52 -7.66 3.91
N TYR A 120 10.89 -8.90 3.61
CA TYR A 120 9.97 -10.05 3.67
C TYR A 120 9.54 -10.41 5.11
N ARG A 121 10.11 -9.73 6.12
CA ARG A 121 9.83 -9.94 7.55
C ARG A 121 9.09 -8.76 8.19
N LEU A 122 8.47 -7.89 7.39
CA LEU A 122 7.58 -6.87 7.92
C LEU A 122 6.50 -7.53 8.82
N PRO A 123 6.10 -6.88 9.93
CA PRO A 123 5.17 -7.47 10.89
C PRO A 123 3.77 -7.69 10.29
N GLU A 124 3.43 -6.91 9.26
CA GLU A 124 2.14 -6.93 8.57
C GLU A 124 2.40 -6.75 7.06
N TRP A 125 1.48 -7.22 6.21
CA TRP A 125 1.58 -7.05 4.74
C TRP A 125 1.64 -5.60 4.30
N SER A 126 1.03 -4.71 5.07
CA SER A 126 1.21 -3.27 4.91
C SER A 126 1.07 -2.54 6.23
N VAL A 127 2.00 -1.62 6.46
CA VAL A 127 2.03 -0.74 7.62
C VAL A 127 2.03 0.72 7.18
N TYR A 128 1.46 1.60 7.99
CA TYR A 128 1.63 3.04 7.81
C TYR A 128 2.70 3.57 8.78
N ILE A 129 3.71 4.24 8.25
CA ILE A 129 4.76 4.88 9.05
C ILE A 129 4.50 6.38 9.07
N CYS A 130 4.32 6.94 10.27
CA CYS A 130 4.23 8.39 10.47
C CYS A 130 5.58 9.03 10.13
N TYR A 131 5.57 10.01 9.22
CA TYR A 131 6.78 10.70 8.78
C TYR A 131 6.44 12.13 8.39
N ARG A 132 6.36 13.00 9.40
CA ARG A 132 5.93 14.40 9.25
C ARG A 132 7.10 15.30 8.84
N LYS A 133 7.50 15.24 7.57
CA LYS A 133 8.60 16.06 7.02
C LYS A 133 8.21 16.70 5.69
N LYS A 134 8.81 17.85 5.39
CA LYS A 134 8.69 18.46 4.06
C LYS A 134 9.53 17.67 3.06
N VAL A 135 8.88 17.17 1.99
CA VAL A 135 9.50 16.50 0.85
C VAL A 135 9.09 17.26 -0.40
N GLY A 136 10.06 17.81 -1.15
CA GLY A 136 9.76 18.61 -2.34
C GLY A 136 8.83 19.81 -2.07
N GLY A 137 8.98 20.47 -0.90
CA GLY A 137 8.13 21.59 -0.48
C GLY A 137 6.74 21.21 0.04
N THR A 138 6.34 19.93 -0.09
CA THR A 138 5.04 19.43 0.38
C THR A 138 5.21 18.72 1.72
N MET A 139 4.24 18.87 2.64
CA MET A 139 4.24 18.10 3.87
C MET A 139 3.92 16.63 3.56
N CYS A 140 4.91 15.74 3.73
CA CYS A 140 4.66 14.32 3.88
C CYS A 140 4.14 14.10 5.29
N HIS A 141 3.02 13.39 5.45
CA HIS A 141 2.48 13.05 6.76
C HIS A 141 2.89 11.65 7.23
N GLY A 142 3.49 10.87 6.33
CA GLY A 142 3.74 9.44 6.48
C GLY A 142 3.53 8.71 5.16
N PHE A 143 3.91 7.44 5.14
CA PHE A 143 3.87 6.59 3.95
C PHE A 143 3.47 5.17 4.31
N PHE A 144 2.91 4.47 3.32
CA PHE A 144 2.70 3.02 3.43
C PHE A 144 3.95 2.28 3.02
N THR A 145 4.24 1.19 3.71
CA THR A 145 5.23 0.20 3.30
C THR A 145 4.49 -1.11 3.09
N HIS A 146 4.66 -1.74 1.93
CA HIS A 146 4.00 -2.99 1.56
C HIS A 146 4.84 -3.75 0.52
N LEU A 147 4.55 -5.04 0.34
CA LEU A 147 5.19 -5.94 -0.63
C LEU A 147 4.16 -6.67 -1.50
#